data_AF-A0A0D2MWN2-F1
#
_entry.id   AF-A0A0D2MWN2-F1
#
_cell.length_a   1.000
_cell.length_b   1.000
_cell.length_c   1.000
_cell.angle_alpha   90.00
_cell.angle_beta   90.00
_cell.angle_gamma   90.00
#
_symmetry.space_group_name_H-M   'P 1'
#
loop_
_entity.id
_entity.type
_entity.pdbx_description
1 polymer ?
#
loop_
_entity_poly.entity_id
_entity_poly.type
_entity_poly.pdbx_seq_one_letter_code
_entity_poly.pdbx_strand_id
1 'polypeptide(L)'
;MASWAKETTGAVYTAFRLCFGRGDTCHLTRLPAELFINNLFHYLLVEDLVRLRQTNKAFYLLTHEPVIWRRYMRMLHGIPVSTLRPTFRFTDSAANHEIEHIVTTACAMERSWRKGFPRIRSERILIGQHLKIVDLKMVPGGKFLVASVRDRLHNRFYIEVYALDIMHGCRLLARMSTFNKVYDLQAKYMHHADRPGIMISYTRRKFKKGFPQNVNLANLSHKHNIDIAYPLIYEACCVHMRLDNVEELIKPTITPITKMTYFENIRLMGQPPFLDVLRVATDFEIHAPSLFETHEGEPCMGFIEDPSTIRLLMLRNRIEATLEFTDYPGHANTPHRVRAFRYLPCQHGFLVIRSVAQEPGLSDFIVFEFYDFPRLAGPNIMTALHGWKCADIWQLDEEITISDAELPKKMGADHPEFIPKEECPPTLWVFAPSSNPKGIAYWWLRPVVKEKYRNSQETEYVYNEISERMHFHQNRDFHERALPGAERTLLIEIDKGITEATPLNKLRRFQWPADRFPKLYPTNNICEPITEIEPDSVFALKDIQAEQLVTRVAKNGGLSAITWDENSGRICLAAENLDHIRVCDLAPVVEPHMRLAYKWRQQLIEPTIIGTNNM
;
A
#
# COMPACT_ATOMS: atom_id res chain seq x y z
N MET A 1 -23.41 8.37 -22.61
CA MET A 1 -24.16 7.82 -21.45
C MET A 1 -25.48 7.13 -21.84
N ALA A 2 -26.23 7.59 -22.85
CA ALA A 2 -27.55 7.03 -23.18
C ALA A 2 -27.58 5.65 -23.90
N SER A 3 -26.51 5.20 -24.57
CA SER A 3 -26.51 3.89 -25.25
C SER A 3 -26.15 2.71 -24.33
N TRP A 4 -25.30 2.94 -23.32
CA TRP A 4 -24.84 1.90 -22.40
C TRP A 4 -25.92 1.46 -21.40
N ALA A 5 -26.83 2.38 -21.06
CA ALA A 5 -27.98 2.13 -20.19
C ALA A 5 -29.13 1.38 -20.89
N LYS A 6 -28.94 0.78 -22.08
CA LYS A 6 -30.00 0.02 -22.76
C LYS A 6 -29.81 -1.50 -22.70
N GLU A 7 -28.59 -2.03 -22.82
CA GLU A 7 -28.40 -3.49 -22.94
C GLU A 7 -28.31 -4.25 -21.61
N THR A 8 -27.52 -3.76 -20.63
CA THR A 8 -27.35 -4.45 -19.33
C THR A 8 -28.54 -4.24 -18.41
N THR A 9 -29.15 -3.07 -18.47
CA THR A 9 -30.34 -2.69 -17.71
C THR A 9 -31.55 -3.51 -18.15
N GLY A 10 -31.69 -3.83 -19.43
CA GLY A 10 -32.83 -4.62 -19.94
C GLY A 10 -32.99 -5.98 -19.25
N ALA A 11 -31.90 -6.72 -19.07
CA ALA A 11 -31.94 -8.03 -18.41
C ALA A 11 -32.27 -7.92 -16.91
N VAL A 12 -31.72 -6.93 -16.22
CA VAL A 12 -32.01 -6.69 -14.80
C VAL A 12 -33.45 -6.22 -14.60
N TYR A 13 -33.96 -5.34 -15.45
CA TYR A 13 -35.36 -4.91 -15.43
C TYR A 13 -36.32 -6.06 -15.72
N THR A 14 -35.96 -6.94 -16.66
CA THR A 14 -36.75 -8.13 -16.99
C THR A 14 -36.78 -9.09 -15.81
N ALA A 15 -35.62 -9.38 -15.21
CA ALA A 15 -35.53 -10.22 -14.02
C ALA A 15 -36.30 -9.63 -12.83
N PHE A 16 -36.21 -8.31 -12.62
CA PHE A 16 -36.95 -7.61 -11.58
C PHE A 16 -38.46 -7.76 -11.78
N ARG A 17 -38.95 -7.58 -13.01
CA ARG A 17 -40.37 -7.80 -13.35
C ARG A 17 -40.81 -9.26 -13.21
N LEU A 18 -39.93 -10.22 -13.48
CA LEU A 18 -40.21 -11.65 -13.32
C LEU A 18 -40.26 -12.05 -11.84
N CYS A 19 -39.37 -11.50 -11.01
CA CYS A 19 -39.35 -11.76 -9.57
C CYS A 19 -40.48 -11.04 -8.82
N PHE A 20 -40.97 -9.91 -9.33
CA PHE A 20 -42.02 -9.11 -8.71
C PHE A 20 -43.19 -8.90 -9.67
N GLY A 21 -44.11 -9.87 -9.66
CA GLY A 21 -45.36 -9.76 -10.38
C GLY A 21 -46.27 -8.67 -9.79
N ARG A 22 -47.19 -8.14 -10.61
CA ARG A 22 -48.20 -7.14 -10.17
C ARG A 22 -49.08 -7.61 -8.99
N GLY A 23 -49.10 -8.91 -8.71
CA GLY A 23 -49.83 -9.52 -7.59
C GLY A 23 -49.07 -9.58 -6.26
N ASP A 24 -47.84 -9.09 -6.18
CA ASP A 24 -47.09 -9.09 -4.92
C ASP A 24 -47.76 -8.17 -3.88
N THR A 25 -47.86 -8.64 -2.64
CA THR A 25 -48.49 -7.93 -1.51
C THR A 25 -47.63 -6.78 -1.01
N CYS A 26 -46.32 -6.81 -1.28
CA CYS A 26 -45.41 -5.73 -0.92
C CYS A 26 -45.53 -4.54 -1.88
N HIS A 27 -45.89 -3.36 -1.38
CA HIS A 27 -46.00 -2.16 -2.22
C HIS A 27 -44.64 -1.68 -2.77
N LEU A 28 -43.54 -1.93 -2.05
CA LEU A 28 -42.20 -1.57 -2.49
C LEU A 28 -41.80 -2.33 -3.76
N THR A 29 -42.16 -3.60 -3.88
CA THR A 29 -41.78 -4.43 -5.04
C THR A 29 -42.51 -4.04 -6.33
N ARG A 30 -43.56 -3.21 -6.22
CA ARG A 30 -44.29 -2.63 -7.35
C ARG A 30 -43.62 -1.38 -7.94
N LEU A 31 -42.65 -0.79 -7.24
CA LEU A 31 -41.95 0.39 -7.73
C LEU A 31 -41.04 0.04 -8.91
N PRO A 32 -40.90 0.92 -9.91
CA PRO A 32 -39.94 0.73 -10.99
C PRO A 32 -38.51 0.64 -10.43
N ALA A 33 -37.70 -0.28 -10.97
CA ALA A 33 -36.30 -0.43 -10.56
C ALA A 33 -35.46 0.85 -10.77
N GLU A 34 -35.83 1.70 -11.73
CA GLU A 34 -35.22 3.03 -11.92
C GLU A 34 -35.37 3.92 -10.69
N LEU A 35 -36.54 3.88 -10.03
CA LEU A 35 -36.81 4.66 -8.83
C LEU A 35 -35.92 4.18 -7.67
N PHE A 36 -35.72 2.86 -7.54
CA PHE A 36 -34.79 2.33 -6.56
C PHE A 36 -33.37 2.82 -6.79
N ILE A 37 -32.84 2.63 -8.00
CA ILE A 37 -31.45 2.94 -8.36
C ILE A 37 -31.17 4.44 -8.30
N ASN A 38 -32.05 5.26 -8.88
CA ASN A 38 -31.79 6.68 -9.07
C ASN A 38 -32.25 7.54 -7.90
N ASN A 39 -33.29 7.13 -7.16
CA ASN A 39 -33.97 7.97 -6.18
C ASN A 39 -33.96 7.45 -4.75
N LEU A 40 -33.84 6.13 -4.50
CA LEU A 40 -33.93 5.59 -3.14
C LEU A 40 -32.57 5.16 -2.60
N PHE A 41 -31.79 4.40 -3.38
CA PHE A 41 -30.58 3.76 -2.88
C PHE A 41 -29.45 4.72 -2.52
N HIS A 42 -29.45 5.97 -2.99
CA HIS A 42 -28.43 6.94 -2.62
C HIS A 42 -28.67 7.62 -1.26
N TYR A 43 -29.88 7.44 -0.68
CA TYR A 43 -30.18 7.88 0.68
C TYR A 43 -29.93 6.80 1.73
N LEU A 44 -29.55 5.60 1.31
CA LEU A 44 -29.19 4.51 2.21
C LEU A 44 -27.73 4.65 2.62
N LEU A 45 -27.37 4.07 3.76
CA LEU A 45 -25.97 3.81 4.05
C LEU A 45 -25.49 2.60 3.23
N VAL A 46 -24.19 2.50 3.00
CA VAL A 46 -23.59 1.32 2.33
C VAL A 46 -23.97 0.03 3.07
N GLU A 47 -24.04 0.06 4.40
CA GLU A 47 -24.48 -1.06 5.23
C GLU A 47 -25.91 -1.47 4.95
N ASP A 48 -26.82 -0.50 4.83
CA ASP A 48 -28.24 -0.76 4.59
C ASP A 48 -28.45 -1.33 3.19
N LEU A 49 -27.69 -0.85 2.21
CA LEU A 49 -27.68 -1.41 0.87
C LEU A 49 -27.19 -2.87 0.87
N VAL A 50 -26.14 -3.16 1.65
CA VAL A 50 -25.62 -4.54 1.82
C VAL A 50 -26.61 -5.43 2.57
N ARG A 51 -27.33 -4.92 3.57
CA ARG A 51 -28.41 -5.66 4.26
C ARG A 51 -29.58 -5.92 3.30
N LEU A 52 -29.96 -4.95 2.48
CA LEU A 52 -31.04 -5.06 1.50
C LEU A 52 -30.80 -6.17 0.47
N ARG A 53 -29.53 -6.45 0.12
CA ARG A 53 -29.16 -7.59 -0.75
C ARG A 53 -29.60 -8.93 -0.20
N GLN A 54 -29.66 -9.07 1.11
CA GLN A 54 -29.94 -10.34 1.78
C GLN A 54 -31.43 -10.65 1.84
N THR A 55 -32.31 -9.73 1.42
CA THR A 55 -33.76 -9.91 1.56
C THR A 55 -34.37 -10.72 0.43
N ASN A 56 -33.96 -10.51 -0.83
CA ASN A 56 -34.43 -11.29 -1.98
C ASN A 56 -33.51 -11.17 -3.20
N LYS A 57 -33.70 -12.05 -4.20
CA LYS A 57 -32.88 -12.13 -5.42
C LYS A 57 -32.90 -10.86 -6.27
N ALA A 58 -34.00 -10.12 -6.27
CA ALA A 58 -34.15 -8.95 -7.13
C ALA A 58 -33.45 -7.72 -6.54
N PHE A 59 -33.57 -7.47 -5.23
CA PHE A 59 -32.71 -6.48 -4.55
C PHE A 59 -31.26 -6.89 -4.59
N TYR A 60 -30.96 -8.18 -4.46
CA TYR A 60 -29.61 -8.67 -4.70
C TYR A 60 -29.10 -8.23 -6.08
N LEU A 61 -29.85 -8.43 -7.17
CA LEU A 61 -29.42 -8.00 -8.51
C LEU A 61 -29.32 -6.48 -8.68
N LEU A 62 -30.33 -5.73 -8.20
CA LEU A 62 -30.39 -4.26 -8.36
C LEU A 62 -29.26 -3.55 -7.61
N THR A 63 -28.95 -3.98 -6.40
CA THR A 63 -27.91 -3.33 -5.60
C THR A 63 -26.50 -3.60 -6.12
N HIS A 64 -26.29 -4.53 -7.05
CA HIS A 64 -25.01 -4.70 -7.77
C HIS A 64 -24.91 -3.81 -9.02
N GLU A 65 -25.87 -2.91 -9.26
CA GLU A 65 -25.80 -1.99 -10.38
C GLU A 65 -24.62 -1.01 -10.22
N PRO A 66 -23.68 -0.94 -11.19
CA PRO A 66 -22.45 -0.18 -11.03
C PRO A 66 -22.67 1.32 -10.81
N VAL A 67 -23.77 1.87 -11.33
CA VAL A 67 -24.10 3.29 -11.19
C VAL A 67 -24.27 3.70 -9.72
N ILE A 68 -24.76 2.79 -8.87
CA ILE A 68 -24.93 3.02 -7.44
C ILE A 68 -23.56 3.20 -6.78
N TRP A 69 -22.66 2.25 -7.02
CA TRP A 69 -21.33 2.25 -6.42
C TRP A 69 -20.44 3.37 -6.93
N ARG A 70 -20.58 3.76 -8.21
CA ARG A 70 -19.92 4.96 -8.75
C ARG A 70 -20.36 6.23 -8.05
N ARG A 71 -21.65 6.32 -7.67
CA ARG A 71 -22.19 7.46 -6.90
C ARG A 71 -21.58 7.47 -5.49
N TYR A 72 -21.61 6.34 -4.79
CA TYR A 72 -20.99 6.23 -3.46
C TYR A 72 -19.49 6.52 -3.47
N MET A 73 -18.77 6.04 -4.49
CA MET A 73 -17.34 6.29 -4.62
C MET A 73 -17.01 7.78 -4.72
N ARG A 74 -17.85 8.56 -5.40
CA ARG A 74 -17.74 10.02 -5.45
C ARG A 74 -18.14 10.70 -4.14
N MET A 75 -18.88 10.01 -3.27
CA MET A 75 -19.31 10.51 -1.95
C MET A 75 -18.38 10.05 -0.81
N LEU A 76 -17.30 9.31 -1.10
CA LEU A 76 -16.27 8.89 -0.11
C LEU A 76 -15.40 10.08 0.34
N HIS A 77 -16.02 11.16 0.78
CA HIS A 77 -15.30 12.34 1.27
C HIS A 77 -14.78 12.05 2.68
N GLY A 78 -13.48 12.19 2.86
CA GLY A 78 -12.83 12.07 4.16
C GLY A 78 -12.70 10.66 4.72
N ILE A 79 -12.96 9.63 3.91
CA ILE A 79 -12.64 8.23 4.21
C ILE A 79 -11.45 7.82 3.34
N PRO A 80 -10.36 7.28 3.91
CA PRO A 80 -9.26 6.74 3.13
C PRO A 80 -9.72 5.66 2.15
N VAL A 81 -9.40 5.87 0.87
CA VAL A 81 -9.77 4.95 -0.21
C VAL A 81 -8.51 4.29 -0.76
N SER A 82 -8.62 3.01 -1.13
CA SER A 82 -7.56 2.28 -1.83
C SER A 82 -7.06 3.06 -3.04
N THR A 83 -5.74 3.27 -3.09
CA THR A 83 -5.07 3.85 -4.25
C THR A 83 -5.43 3.03 -5.48
N LEU A 84 -5.97 3.69 -6.49
CA LEU A 84 -6.32 3.01 -7.72
C LEU A 84 -5.11 2.90 -8.62
N ARG A 85 -5.10 1.82 -9.40
CA ARG A 85 -4.13 1.66 -10.46
C ARG A 85 -4.37 2.70 -11.57
N PRO A 86 -3.31 3.17 -12.25
CA PRO A 86 -3.44 4.20 -13.28
C PRO A 86 -4.36 3.85 -14.46
N THR A 87 -4.52 2.56 -14.73
CA THR A 87 -5.35 2.01 -15.80
C THR A 87 -6.83 1.87 -15.42
N PHE A 88 -7.21 2.19 -14.18
CA PHE A 88 -8.59 2.11 -13.71
C PHE A 88 -9.48 3.13 -14.44
N ARG A 89 -10.61 2.64 -14.98
CA ARG A 89 -11.56 3.44 -15.77
C ARG A 89 -12.98 3.13 -15.35
N PHE A 90 -13.81 4.15 -15.13
CA PHE A 90 -15.23 3.93 -14.85
C PHE A 90 -15.98 3.33 -16.05
N THR A 91 -15.54 3.60 -17.27
CA THR A 91 -16.14 3.03 -18.48
C THR A 91 -15.86 1.54 -18.66
N ASP A 92 -14.83 1.01 -18.00
CA ASP A 92 -14.49 -0.42 -18.09
C ASP A 92 -15.49 -1.27 -17.30
N SER A 93 -16.15 -2.19 -17.98
CA SER A 93 -17.08 -3.12 -17.36
C SER A 93 -16.38 -4.08 -16.40
N ALA A 94 -15.11 -4.39 -16.64
CA ALA A 94 -14.31 -5.20 -15.73
C ALA A 94 -14.08 -4.48 -14.40
N ALA A 95 -14.02 -3.15 -14.37
CA ALA A 95 -13.82 -2.39 -13.13
C ALA A 95 -15.07 -2.33 -12.23
N ASN A 96 -16.26 -2.68 -12.74
CA ASN A 96 -17.53 -2.49 -12.01
C ASN A 96 -17.58 -3.19 -10.65
N HIS A 97 -17.14 -4.44 -10.59
CA HIS A 97 -17.09 -5.20 -9.33
C HIS A 97 -16.06 -4.62 -8.34
N GLU A 98 -15.03 -3.98 -8.86
CA GLU A 98 -13.97 -3.41 -8.05
C GLU A 98 -14.42 -2.12 -7.38
N ILE A 99 -15.23 -1.30 -8.06
CA ILE A 99 -15.78 -0.06 -7.49
C ILE A 99 -16.57 -0.37 -6.22
N GLU A 100 -17.45 -1.38 -6.29
CA GLU A 100 -18.21 -1.84 -5.14
C GLU A 100 -17.29 -2.32 -4.02
N HIS A 101 -16.30 -3.15 -4.36
CA HIS A 101 -15.33 -3.66 -3.39
C HIS A 101 -14.54 -2.55 -2.71
N ILE A 102 -14.10 -1.53 -3.46
CA ILE A 102 -13.38 -0.36 -2.95
C ILE A 102 -14.26 0.41 -1.96
N VAL A 103 -15.51 0.72 -2.34
CA VAL A 103 -16.45 1.48 -1.49
C VAL A 103 -16.75 0.73 -0.20
N THR A 104 -17.13 -0.55 -0.32
CA THR A 104 -17.50 -1.38 0.83
C THR A 104 -16.31 -1.61 1.77
N THR A 105 -15.12 -1.85 1.21
CA THR A 105 -13.88 -2.00 1.99
C THR A 105 -13.52 -0.71 2.71
N ALA A 106 -13.55 0.45 2.04
CA ALA A 106 -13.24 1.74 2.65
C ALA A 106 -14.18 2.04 3.84
N CYS A 107 -15.49 1.88 3.66
CA CYS A 107 -16.48 2.11 4.71
C CYS A 107 -16.33 1.11 5.87
N ALA A 108 -16.12 -0.17 5.57
CA ALA A 108 -15.99 -1.19 6.59
C ALA A 108 -14.65 -1.08 7.35
N MET A 109 -13.59 -0.64 6.67
CA MET A 109 -12.29 -0.36 7.26
C MET A 109 -12.37 0.83 8.20
N GLU A 110 -13.02 1.92 7.78
CA GLU A 110 -13.21 3.10 8.62
C GLU A 110 -13.92 2.74 9.93
N ARG A 111 -15.01 1.98 9.84
CA ARG A 111 -15.72 1.46 11.03
C ARG A 111 -14.86 0.56 11.88
N SER A 112 -14.13 -0.38 11.28
CA SER A 112 -13.28 -1.34 12.00
C SER A 112 -12.14 -0.62 12.72
N TRP A 113 -11.55 0.40 12.09
CA TRP A 113 -10.41 1.14 12.62
C TRP A 113 -10.81 2.07 13.76
N ARG A 114 -11.95 2.76 13.63
CA ARG A 114 -12.48 3.61 14.70
C ARG A 114 -12.99 2.81 15.89
N LYS A 115 -13.56 1.63 15.64
CA LYS A 115 -13.92 0.69 16.70
C LYS A 115 -12.74 0.45 17.62
N GLY A 116 -12.98 0.48 18.93
CA GLY A 116 -11.92 0.36 19.93
C GLY A 116 -11.04 -0.88 19.74
N PHE A 117 -11.55 -1.95 19.15
CA PHE A 117 -10.83 -3.21 19.02
C PHE A 117 -10.97 -3.71 17.58
N PRO A 118 -10.11 -3.26 16.64
CA PRO A 118 -10.09 -3.83 15.29
C PRO A 118 -9.79 -5.33 15.41
N ARG A 119 -10.39 -6.11 14.52
CA ARG A 119 -10.24 -7.57 14.50
C ARG A 119 -9.99 -8.06 13.09
N ILE A 120 -9.26 -9.15 12.98
CA ILE A 120 -9.11 -9.85 11.70
C ILE A 120 -10.45 -10.47 11.34
N ARG A 121 -10.97 -10.14 10.16
CA ARG A 121 -12.30 -10.54 9.69
C ARG A 121 -12.24 -11.76 8.80
N SER A 122 -11.24 -11.83 7.94
CA SER A 122 -10.98 -12.95 7.05
C SER A 122 -9.49 -13.24 6.98
N GLU A 123 -9.18 -14.51 6.75
CA GLU A 123 -7.84 -14.99 6.52
C GLU A 123 -7.84 -15.89 5.28
N ARG A 124 -6.94 -15.61 4.34
CA ARG A 124 -6.71 -16.37 3.12
C ARG A 124 -5.26 -16.84 3.07
N ILE A 125 -5.02 -18.00 2.46
CA ILE A 125 -3.67 -18.56 2.33
C ILE A 125 -3.26 -18.54 0.85
N LEU A 126 -2.10 -17.95 0.55
CA LEU A 126 -1.45 -18.02 -0.76
C LEU A 126 -0.33 -19.05 -0.70
N ILE A 127 -0.50 -20.17 -1.40
CA ILE A 127 0.49 -21.24 -1.40
C ILE A 127 1.69 -20.82 -2.27
N GLY A 128 2.86 -20.68 -1.64
CA GLY A 128 4.11 -20.21 -2.24
C GLY A 128 4.93 -21.31 -2.91
N GLN A 129 4.31 -22.28 -3.60
CA GLN A 129 4.99 -23.37 -4.35
C GLN A 129 6.22 -24.00 -3.66
N HIS A 130 6.17 -24.24 -2.34
CA HIS A 130 7.30 -24.78 -1.54
C HIS A 130 8.53 -23.88 -1.45
N LEU A 131 8.35 -22.57 -1.60
CA LEU A 131 9.37 -21.55 -1.43
C LEU A 131 9.15 -20.84 -0.08
N LYS A 132 10.25 -20.53 0.60
CA LYS A 132 10.29 -19.71 1.79
C LYS A 132 10.16 -18.24 1.40
N ILE A 133 9.32 -17.51 2.11
CA ILE A 133 9.09 -16.09 1.88
C ILE A 133 10.13 -15.29 2.66
N VAL A 134 10.87 -14.44 1.95
CA VAL A 134 11.96 -13.61 2.48
C VAL A 134 11.47 -12.20 2.82
N ASP A 135 10.71 -11.60 1.90
CA ASP A 135 10.23 -10.23 2.04
C ASP A 135 8.91 -10.04 1.28
N LEU A 136 8.10 -9.10 1.73
CA LEU A 136 6.76 -8.83 1.20
C LEU A 136 6.55 -7.34 1.04
N LYS A 137 5.98 -6.94 -0.10
CA LYS A 137 5.52 -5.58 -0.31
C LYS A 137 4.19 -5.55 -1.03
N MET A 138 3.21 -4.90 -0.40
CA MET A 138 1.93 -4.64 -1.04
C MET A 138 2.05 -3.42 -1.97
N VAL A 139 1.50 -3.54 -3.18
CA VAL A 139 1.37 -2.40 -4.10
C VAL A 139 0.24 -1.52 -3.58
N PRO A 140 0.36 -0.16 -3.60
CA PRO A 140 -0.67 0.73 -3.10
C PRO A 140 -2.10 0.34 -3.54
N GLY A 141 -3.03 0.33 -2.59
CA GLY A 141 -4.42 -0.07 -2.80
C GLY A 141 -4.67 -1.58 -2.65
N GLY A 142 -3.64 -2.36 -2.33
CA GLY A 142 -3.78 -3.73 -1.84
C GLY A 142 -4.16 -4.79 -2.87
N LYS A 143 -4.31 -4.42 -4.14
CA LYS A 143 -4.74 -5.35 -5.20
C LYS A 143 -3.64 -6.36 -5.59
N PHE A 144 -2.39 -5.92 -5.56
CA PHE A 144 -1.24 -6.74 -5.91
C PHE A 144 -0.27 -6.85 -4.73
N LEU A 145 0.40 -7.99 -4.65
CA LEU A 145 1.42 -8.28 -3.65
C LEU A 145 2.67 -8.76 -4.36
N VAL A 146 3.80 -8.15 -4.03
CA VAL A 146 5.13 -8.58 -4.48
C VAL A 146 5.79 -9.35 -3.34
N ALA A 147 6.31 -10.53 -3.64
CA ALA A 147 7.00 -11.39 -2.68
C ALA A 147 8.40 -11.74 -3.19
N SER A 148 9.40 -11.57 -2.33
CA SER A 148 10.73 -12.16 -2.49
C SER A 148 10.68 -13.54 -1.87
N VAL A 149 10.99 -14.56 -2.66
CA VAL A 149 10.95 -15.95 -2.24
C VAL A 149 12.26 -16.66 -2.54
N ARG A 150 12.61 -17.64 -1.71
CA ARG A 150 13.78 -18.50 -1.91
C ARG A 150 13.40 -19.96 -1.74
N ASP A 151 14.08 -20.85 -2.43
CA ASP A 151 13.98 -22.26 -2.10
C ASP A 151 14.60 -22.56 -0.72
N ARG A 152 14.16 -23.66 -0.10
CA ARG A 152 14.67 -24.08 1.21
C ARG A 152 16.13 -24.53 1.17
N LEU A 153 16.65 -24.86 -0.01
CA LEU A 153 18.05 -25.20 -0.24
C LEU A 153 18.94 -23.97 -0.51
N HIS A 154 18.35 -22.79 -0.63
CA HIS A 154 19.04 -21.50 -0.86
C HIS A 154 19.83 -21.42 -2.17
N ASN A 155 19.39 -22.15 -3.19
CA ASN A 155 19.97 -22.18 -4.51
C ASN A 155 19.19 -21.33 -5.52
N ARG A 156 17.91 -21.07 -5.27
CA ARG A 156 17.01 -20.39 -6.22
C ARG A 156 16.24 -19.30 -5.53
N PHE A 157 16.29 -18.11 -6.11
CA PHE A 157 15.62 -16.92 -5.61
C PHE A 157 14.69 -16.38 -6.68
N TYR A 158 13.50 -15.93 -6.28
CA TYR A 158 12.54 -15.37 -7.20
C TYR A 158 11.85 -14.14 -6.60
N ILE A 159 11.39 -13.27 -7.50
CA ILE A 159 10.38 -12.28 -7.20
C ILE A 159 9.08 -12.76 -7.82
N GLU A 160 8.02 -12.79 -7.02
CA GLU A 160 6.69 -13.26 -7.40
C GLU A 160 5.68 -12.14 -7.24
N VAL A 161 4.79 -11.98 -8.22
CA VAL A 161 3.69 -11.01 -8.13
C VAL A 161 2.36 -11.73 -8.10
N TYR A 162 1.59 -11.48 -7.04
CA TYR A 162 0.28 -12.04 -6.80
C TYR A 162 -0.81 -10.98 -7.03
N ALA A 163 -1.96 -11.42 -7.55
CA ALA A 163 -3.21 -10.66 -7.46
C ALA A 163 -4.04 -11.18 -6.28
N LEU A 164 -4.50 -10.29 -5.41
CA LEU A 164 -5.24 -10.64 -4.20
C LEU A 164 -6.77 -10.50 -4.37
N ASP A 165 -7.20 -9.51 -5.14
CA ASP A 165 -8.62 -9.20 -5.35
C ASP A 165 -9.03 -9.51 -6.77
N ILE A 166 -9.28 -10.79 -7.00
CA ILE A 166 -9.85 -11.24 -8.26
C ILE A 166 -11.05 -12.14 -7.99
N MET A 167 -12.02 -12.12 -8.89
CA MET A 167 -13.29 -12.83 -8.74
C MET A 167 -13.12 -14.33 -8.44
N HIS A 168 -12.05 -14.94 -8.94
CA HIS A 168 -11.76 -16.37 -8.78
C HIS A 168 -10.75 -16.68 -7.66
N GLY A 169 -10.51 -15.73 -6.74
CA GLY A 169 -9.60 -15.88 -5.61
C GLY A 169 -8.14 -15.58 -5.97
N CYS A 170 -7.30 -15.33 -4.96
CA CYS A 170 -5.93 -14.87 -5.16
C CYS A 170 -5.08 -15.81 -6.03
N ARG A 171 -4.12 -15.27 -6.80
CA ARG A 171 -3.24 -16.09 -7.64
C ARG A 171 -1.89 -15.45 -7.96
N LEU A 172 -0.92 -16.29 -8.32
CA LEU A 172 0.36 -15.88 -8.87
C LEU A 172 0.21 -15.47 -10.35
N LEU A 173 0.68 -14.28 -10.69
CA LEU A 173 0.60 -13.71 -12.04
C LEU A 173 1.92 -13.90 -12.80
N ALA A 174 3.03 -13.57 -12.14
CA ALA A 174 4.34 -13.53 -12.77
C ALA A 174 5.43 -13.91 -11.77
N ARG A 175 6.51 -14.50 -12.29
CA ARG A 175 7.70 -14.88 -11.53
C ARG A 175 8.94 -14.46 -12.31
N MET A 176 9.90 -13.84 -11.62
CA MET A 176 11.21 -13.47 -12.13
C MET A 176 12.29 -14.18 -11.30
N SER A 177 13.22 -14.87 -11.95
CA SER A 177 14.39 -15.43 -11.25
C SER A 177 15.38 -14.33 -10.90
N THR A 178 16.04 -14.50 -9.74
CA THR A 178 17.10 -13.61 -9.26
C THR A 178 18.30 -14.45 -8.83
N PHE A 179 19.49 -13.87 -8.93
CA PHE A 179 20.74 -14.60 -8.66
C PHE A 179 21.02 -14.79 -7.17
N ASN A 180 20.56 -13.86 -6.32
CA ASN A 180 20.79 -13.84 -4.88
C ASN A 180 19.51 -13.50 -4.16
N LYS A 181 19.50 -13.70 -2.84
CA LYS A 181 18.44 -13.25 -1.94
C LYS A 181 18.15 -11.76 -2.13
N VAL A 182 16.87 -11.47 -2.35
CA VAL A 182 16.33 -10.13 -2.52
C VAL A 182 15.66 -9.66 -1.23
N TYR A 183 15.94 -8.41 -0.83
CA TYR A 183 15.37 -7.76 0.34
C TYR A 183 15.07 -6.27 0.05
N ASP A 184 14.55 -5.55 1.05
CA ASP A 184 14.05 -4.17 0.97
C ASP A 184 13.11 -3.93 -0.22
N LEU A 185 12.16 -4.84 -0.44
CA LEU A 185 11.22 -4.72 -1.53
C LEU A 185 10.39 -3.44 -1.42
N GLN A 186 10.37 -2.65 -2.50
CA GLN A 186 9.37 -1.63 -2.73
C GLN A 186 8.62 -1.91 -4.03
N ALA A 187 7.36 -1.52 -4.06
CA ALA A 187 6.53 -1.65 -5.24
C ALA A 187 5.51 -0.51 -5.29
N LYS A 188 5.41 0.15 -6.44
CA LYS A 188 4.47 1.26 -6.69
C LYS A 188 3.96 1.25 -8.11
N TYR A 189 2.82 1.89 -8.35
CA TYR A 189 2.38 2.18 -9.70
C TYR A 189 3.16 3.38 -10.24
N MET A 190 3.87 3.20 -11.35
CA MET A 190 4.64 4.26 -12.00
C MET A 190 4.67 4.05 -13.51
N HIS A 191 4.98 5.10 -14.25
CA HIS A 191 5.20 5.02 -15.69
C HIS A 191 6.63 4.59 -16.00
N HIS A 192 6.80 3.79 -17.05
CA HIS A 192 8.10 3.57 -17.68
C HIS A 192 7.89 3.46 -19.19
N ALA A 193 8.66 4.22 -19.97
CA ALA A 193 8.44 4.39 -21.41
C ALA A 193 6.96 4.68 -21.75
N ASP A 194 6.38 5.64 -21.01
CA ASP A 194 4.99 6.11 -21.14
C ASP A 194 3.91 5.03 -20.94
N ARG A 195 4.29 3.88 -20.35
CA ARG A 195 3.37 2.80 -20.03
C ARG A 195 3.21 2.63 -18.53
N PRO A 196 1.97 2.65 -18.01
CA PRO A 196 1.73 2.40 -16.59
C PRO A 196 2.06 0.94 -16.25
N GLY A 197 2.70 0.75 -15.10
CA GLY A 197 3.05 -0.57 -14.61
C GLY A 197 3.28 -0.57 -13.11
N ILE A 198 3.59 -1.74 -12.59
CA ILE A 198 4.10 -1.93 -11.24
C ILE A 198 5.62 -1.84 -11.34
N MET A 199 6.18 -0.75 -10.82
CA MET A 199 7.61 -0.60 -10.62
C MET A 199 7.99 -1.31 -9.33
N ILE A 200 9.00 -2.19 -9.39
CA ILE A 200 9.48 -2.99 -8.27
C ILE A 200 10.96 -2.67 -8.08
N SER A 201 11.33 -2.09 -6.95
CA SER A 201 12.73 -1.91 -6.57
C SER A 201 13.10 -2.85 -5.43
N TYR A 202 14.36 -3.26 -5.43
CA TYR A 202 14.87 -4.13 -4.40
C TYR A 202 16.38 -4.06 -4.29
N THR A 203 16.89 -4.48 -3.13
CA THR A 203 18.33 -4.59 -2.86
C THR A 203 18.74 -6.06 -2.83
N ARG A 204 20.02 -6.30 -3.14
CA ARG A 204 20.67 -7.59 -2.94
C ARG A 204 22.16 -7.37 -2.72
N ARG A 205 22.83 -8.37 -2.12
CA ARG A 205 24.28 -8.36 -1.90
C ARG A 205 24.94 -9.62 -2.42
N LYS A 206 26.19 -9.51 -2.84
CA LYS A 206 27.05 -10.63 -3.26
C LYS A 206 28.48 -10.39 -2.82
N PHE A 207 29.28 -11.46 -2.71
CA PHE A 207 30.71 -11.32 -2.44
C PHE A 207 31.45 -10.73 -3.64
N LYS A 208 32.40 -9.82 -3.38
CA LYS A 208 33.22 -9.18 -4.42
C LYS A 208 34.19 -10.15 -5.10
N LYS A 209 34.74 -11.11 -4.36
CA LYS A 209 35.82 -12.02 -4.80
C LYS A 209 35.41 -13.51 -4.77
N GLY A 210 34.23 -13.82 -5.33
CA GLY A 210 33.71 -15.19 -5.36
C GLY A 210 33.14 -15.66 -4.01
N PHE A 211 32.65 -16.91 -3.97
CA PHE A 211 31.93 -17.44 -2.81
C PHE A 211 32.90 -18.09 -1.80
N PRO A 212 33.04 -17.57 -0.57
CA PRO A 212 33.72 -18.28 0.50
C PRO A 212 32.94 -19.56 0.84
N GLN A 213 33.65 -20.68 1.01
CA GLN A 213 33.03 -22.00 1.18
C GLN A 213 32.17 -22.14 2.46
N ASN A 214 32.43 -21.33 3.48
CA ASN A 214 31.82 -21.48 4.81
C ASN A 214 30.73 -20.44 5.14
N VAL A 215 30.46 -19.48 4.24
CA VAL A 215 29.51 -18.39 4.53
C VAL A 215 28.46 -18.29 3.43
N ASN A 216 27.20 -18.57 3.80
CA ASN A 216 26.07 -18.37 2.91
C ASN A 216 25.37 -17.02 3.21
N LEU A 217 25.54 -16.04 2.32
CA LEU A 217 24.90 -14.72 2.44
C LEU A 217 23.38 -14.79 2.52
N ALA A 218 22.76 -15.82 1.94
CA ALA A 218 21.32 -15.98 1.96
C ALA A 218 20.75 -16.26 3.37
N ASN A 219 21.58 -16.69 4.31
CA ASN A 219 21.19 -16.99 5.69
C ASN A 219 21.42 -15.83 6.65
N LEU A 220 22.12 -14.79 6.19
CA LEU A 220 22.39 -13.62 7.00
C LEU A 220 21.22 -12.63 6.88
N SER A 221 20.78 -12.11 8.03
CA SER A 221 19.84 -10.99 8.06
C SER A 221 20.45 -9.78 7.36
N HIS A 222 19.62 -9.04 6.61
CA HIS A 222 19.98 -7.73 6.07
C HIS A 222 19.63 -6.59 7.05
N LYS A 223 18.82 -6.88 8.08
CA LYS A 223 18.34 -5.90 9.06
C LYS A 223 19.30 -5.67 10.23
N HIS A 224 20.32 -6.51 10.33
CA HIS A 224 21.32 -6.43 11.38
C HIS A 224 22.66 -6.14 10.75
N ASN A 225 23.38 -5.18 11.31
CA ASN A 225 24.77 -4.95 10.97
C ASN A 225 25.59 -6.17 11.44
N ILE A 226 25.95 -7.03 10.50
CA ILE A 226 26.74 -8.23 10.75
C ILE A 226 28.12 -7.94 10.16
N ASP A 227 29.14 -7.98 11.01
CA ASP A 227 30.53 -7.85 10.57
C ASP A 227 30.91 -9.07 9.72
N ILE A 228 31.06 -8.85 8.41
CA ILE A 228 31.40 -9.88 7.44
C ILE A 228 32.85 -9.63 7.00
N ALA A 229 33.74 -10.55 7.32
CA ALA A 229 35.17 -10.48 7.01
C ALA A 229 35.50 -10.40 5.50
N TYR A 230 34.52 -10.60 4.62
CA TYR A 230 34.68 -10.59 3.17
C TYR A 230 33.97 -9.39 2.55
N PRO A 231 34.62 -8.67 1.61
CA PRO A 231 34.01 -7.51 0.98
C PRO A 231 32.78 -7.90 0.16
N LEU A 232 31.73 -7.10 0.33
CA LEU A 232 30.46 -7.25 -0.36
C LEU A 232 30.31 -6.19 -1.46
N ILE A 233 29.53 -6.55 -2.49
CA ILE A 233 28.96 -5.62 -3.45
C ILE A 233 27.46 -5.63 -3.20
N TYR A 234 26.90 -4.43 -3.02
CA TYR A 234 25.48 -4.20 -2.91
C TYR A 234 24.93 -3.76 -4.25
N GLU A 235 23.75 -4.24 -4.60
CA GLU A 235 23.09 -3.92 -5.86
C GLU A 235 21.66 -3.42 -5.59
N ALA A 236 21.38 -2.19 -6.01
CA ALA A 236 20.04 -1.65 -6.14
C ALA A 236 19.51 -2.00 -7.54
N CYS A 237 18.40 -2.71 -7.59
CA CYS A 237 17.77 -3.14 -8.84
C CYS A 237 16.36 -2.55 -8.94
N CYS A 238 15.94 -2.25 -10.16
CA CYS A 238 14.58 -1.80 -10.45
C CYS A 238 14.07 -2.49 -11.72
N VAL A 239 12.87 -3.07 -11.62
CA VAL A 239 12.17 -3.72 -12.73
C VAL A 239 10.77 -3.17 -12.88
N HIS A 240 10.23 -3.19 -14.09
CA HIS A 240 8.89 -2.73 -14.42
C HIS A 240 8.04 -3.87 -14.95
N MET A 241 6.84 -4.04 -14.40
CA MET A 241 5.84 -4.99 -14.90
C MET A 241 4.63 -4.22 -15.42
N ARG A 242 4.38 -4.29 -16.73
CA ARG A 242 3.31 -3.51 -17.36
C ARG A 242 1.93 -3.95 -16.88
N LEU A 243 1.04 -2.98 -16.63
CA LEU A 243 -0.29 -3.25 -16.09
C LEU A 243 -1.24 -3.87 -17.11
N ASP A 244 -1.15 -3.48 -18.38
CA ASP A 244 -2.02 -4.00 -19.45
C ASP A 244 -2.01 -5.54 -19.54
N ASN A 245 -0.81 -6.13 -19.51
CA ASN A 245 -0.65 -7.57 -19.51
C ASN A 245 -1.24 -8.22 -18.24
N VAL A 246 -0.98 -7.61 -17.09
CA VAL A 246 -1.43 -8.14 -15.79
C VAL A 246 -2.94 -8.07 -15.64
N GLU A 247 -3.53 -6.95 -16.07
CA GLU A 247 -4.97 -6.69 -16.03
C GLU A 247 -5.75 -7.63 -16.92
N GLU A 248 -5.22 -7.92 -18.12
CA GLU A 248 -5.85 -8.86 -19.03
C GLU A 248 -6.06 -10.19 -18.33
N LEU A 249 -5.04 -10.70 -17.64
CA LEU A 249 -5.15 -11.98 -16.95
C LEU A 249 -6.25 -11.94 -15.89
N ILE A 250 -6.41 -10.84 -15.14
CA ILE A 250 -7.28 -10.76 -13.94
C ILE A 250 -8.73 -10.44 -14.26
N LYS A 251 -9.09 -10.34 -15.55
CA LYS A 251 -10.46 -10.10 -15.97
C LYS A 251 -11.41 -11.16 -15.40
N PRO A 252 -12.61 -10.78 -14.92
CA PRO A 252 -13.63 -11.70 -14.41
C PRO A 252 -13.99 -12.84 -15.37
N THR A 253 -13.95 -12.57 -16.67
CA THR A 253 -14.29 -13.52 -17.75
C THR A 253 -13.30 -14.67 -17.85
N ILE A 254 -12.06 -14.47 -17.39
CA ILE A 254 -11.03 -15.50 -17.44
C ILE A 254 -11.16 -16.38 -16.21
N THR A 255 -11.70 -17.58 -16.42
CA THR A 255 -11.80 -18.58 -15.35
C THR A 255 -10.52 -19.42 -15.35
N PRO A 256 -9.77 -19.50 -14.23
CA PRO A 256 -8.50 -20.23 -14.20
C PRO A 256 -8.62 -21.73 -14.48
N ILE A 257 -9.81 -22.29 -14.25
CA ILE A 257 -10.10 -23.73 -14.36
C ILE A 257 -9.95 -24.21 -15.82
N THR A 258 -10.33 -23.36 -16.78
CA THR A 258 -10.12 -23.62 -18.21
C THR A 258 -8.69 -23.26 -18.58
N LYS A 259 -7.75 -24.16 -18.23
CA LYS A 259 -6.30 -24.02 -18.44
C LYS A 259 -5.94 -23.41 -19.80
N MET A 260 -6.63 -23.81 -20.89
CA MET A 260 -6.33 -23.30 -22.24
C MET A 260 -6.40 -21.78 -22.35
N THR A 261 -7.53 -21.15 -21.98
CA THR A 261 -7.71 -19.69 -22.13
C THR A 261 -6.68 -18.85 -21.37
N TYR A 262 -6.30 -19.27 -20.16
CA TYR A 262 -5.31 -18.55 -19.36
C TYR A 262 -3.90 -18.68 -19.96
N PHE A 263 -3.48 -19.89 -20.34
CA PHE A 263 -2.17 -20.12 -20.94
C PHE A 263 -2.09 -19.55 -22.36
N GLU A 264 -3.18 -19.54 -23.12
CA GLU A 264 -3.26 -18.87 -24.43
C GLU A 264 -3.05 -17.36 -24.27
N ASN A 265 -3.74 -16.71 -23.35
CA ASN A 265 -3.53 -15.29 -23.08
C ASN A 265 -2.08 -14.98 -22.66
N ILE A 266 -1.47 -15.82 -21.83
CA ILE A 266 -0.05 -15.68 -21.48
C ILE A 266 0.86 -15.85 -22.70
N ARG A 267 0.59 -16.85 -23.55
CA ARG A 267 1.38 -17.09 -24.78
C ARG A 267 1.24 -15.93 -25.77
N LEU A 268 0.04 -15.39 -25.91
CA LEU A 268 -0.27 -14.27 -26.80
C LEU A 268 0.40 -12.97 -26.37
N MET A 269 0.72 -12.79 -25.08
CA MET A 269 1.46 -11.61 -24.61
C MET A 269 2.86 -11.52 -25.23
N GLY A 270 3.49 -12.64 -25.59
CA GLY A 270 4.73 -12.70 -26.37
C GLY A 270 5.98 -12.03 -25.78
N GLN A 271 5.84 -11.35 -24.63
CA GLN A 271 6.89 -10.57 -23.96
C GLN A 271 7.06 -11.06 -22.52
N PRO A 272 8.30 -11.01 -21.98
CA PRO A 272 8.50 -11.26 -20.57
C PRO A 272 7.72 -10.24 -19.74
N PRO A 273 7.09 -10.65 -18.63
CA PRO A 273 6.28 -9.74 -17.82
C PRO A 273 7.11 -8.64 -17.16
N PHE A 274 8.40 -8.88 -16.92
CA PHE A 274 9.32 -7.93 -16.29
C PHE A 274 10.28 -7.34 -17.31
N LEU A 275 10.42 -6.01 -17.27
CA LEU A 275 11.41 -5.24 -17.98
C LEU A 275 12.47 -4.77 -17.00
N ASP A 276 13.75 -5.05 -17.29
CA ASP A 276 14.87 -4.58 -16.49
C ASP A 276 15.08 -3.09 -16.73
N VAL A 277 14.81 -2.26 -15.73
CA VAL A 277 14.87 -0.80 -15.87
C VAL A 277 16.26 -0.31 -15.54
N LEU A 278 16.77 -0.69 -14.37
CA LEU A 278 18.01 -0.19 -13.81
C LEU A 278 18.66 -1.18 -12.86
N ARG A 279 20.00 -1.22 -12.87
CA ARG A 279 20.82 -1.91 -11.87
C ARG A 279 22.03 -1.04 -11.56
N VAL A 280 22.24 -0.76 -10.28
CA VAL A 280 23.39 -0.01 -9.77
C VAL A 280 24.09 -0.86 -8.74
N ALA A 281 25.40 -1.00 -8.86
CA ALA A 281 26.24 -1.73 -7.93
C ALA A 281 27.17 -0.76 -7.20
N THR A 282 27.35 -0.94 -5.89
CA THR A 282 28.28 -0.18 -5.06
C THR A 282 28.96 -1.10 -4.04
N ASP A 283 30.11 -0.66 -3.54
CA ASP A 283 30.84 -1.31 -2.45
C ASP A 283 30.27 -0.91 -1.07
N PHE A 284 29.41 0.10 -1.02
CA PHE A 284 28.77 0.61 0.19
C PHE A 284 27.41 -0.04 0.42
N GLU A 285 27.01 -0.15 1.68
CA GLU A 285 25.72 -0.76 2.02
C GLU A 285 24.56 0.13 1.55
N ILE A 286 23.53 -0.50 1.01
CA ILE A 286 22.33 0.18 0.48
C ILE A 286 21.17 -0.09 1.42
N HIS A 287 20.50 0.97 1.87
CA HIS A 287 19.34 0.89 2.74
C HIS A 287 18.20 1.79 2.27
N ALA A 288 17.00 1.51 2.79
CA ALA A 288 15.78 2.30 2.60
C ALA A 288 15.53 2.72 1.13
N PRO A 289 15.50 1.78 0.16
CA PRO A 289 15.10 2.11 -1.19
C PRO A 289 13.70 2.72 -1.20
N SER A 290 13.50 3.71 -2.05
CA SER A 290 12.26 4.45 -2.17
C SER A 290 11.94 4.70 -3.63
N LEU A 291 10.72 4.32 -4.03
CA LEU A 291 10.15 4.65 -5.32
C LEU A 291 9.26 5.87 -5.17
N PHE A 292 9.40 6.84 -6.07
CA PHE A 292 8.56 8.03 -6.10
C PHE A 292 8.57 8.67 -7.48
N GLU A 293 7.55 9.47 -7.79
CA GLU A 293 7.50 10.28 -9.00
C GLU A 293 7.80 11.73 -8.65
N THR A 294 8.57 12.43 -9.49
CA THR A 294 8.79 13.87 -9.33
C THR A 294 7.48 14.64 -9.57
N HIS A 295 7.51 15.95 -9.35
CA HIS A 295 6.40 16.85 -9.67
C HIS A 295 6.01 16.84 -11.16
N GLU A 296 6.97 16.54 -12.05
CA GLU A 296 6.75 16.38 -13.49
C GLU A 296 6.20 14.99 -13.86
N GLY A 297 6.03 14.10 -12.87
CA GLY A 297 5.63 12.71 -13.09
C GLY A 297 6.78 11.81 -13.54
N GLU A 298 8.03 12.27 -13.46
CA GLU A 298 9.18 11.45 -13.85
C GLU A 298 9.45 10.37 -12.79
N PRO A 299 9.59 9.09 -13.20
CA PRO A 299 9.78 7.99 -12.27
C PRO A 299 11.20 8.01 -11.70
N CYS A 300 11.33 8.00 -10.37
CA CYS A 300 12.61 7.99 -9.67
C CYS A 300 12.72 6.81 -8.68
N MET A 301 13.95 6.34 -8.52
CA MET A 301 14.36 5.48 -7.41
C MET A 301 15.42 6.22 -6.60
N GLY A 302 15.25 6.29 -5.29
CA GLY A 302 16.27 6.75 -4.36
C GLY A 302 16.68 5.64 -3.41
N PHE A 303 17.90 5.70 -2.87
CA PHE A 303 18.31 4.88 -1.74
C PHE A 303 19.43 5.57 -0.95
N ILE A 304 19.61 5.16 0.31
CA ILE A 304 20.73 5.57 1.14
C ILE A 304 21.91 4.68 0.80
N GLU A 305 23.05 5.29 0.50
CA GLU A 305 24.34 4.63 0.38
C GLU A 305 25.19 5.02 1.60
N ASP A 306 25.34 4.07 2.51
CA ASP A 306 25.90 4.31 3.85
C ASP A 306 27.36 4.79 3.75
N PRO A 307 27.78 5.73 4.64
CA PRO A 307 27.05 6.20 5.82
C PRO A 307 26.16 7.44 5.59
N SER A 308 26.38 8.24 4.55
CA SER A 308 25.91 9.64 4.56
C SER A 308 25.40 10.17 3.24
N THR A 309 25.31 9.33 2.20
CA THR A 309 24.91 9.76 0.86
C THR A 309 23.55 9.22 0.48
N ILE A 310 22.80 9.99 -0.33
CA ILE A 310 21.57 9.51 -0.96
C ILE A 310 21.81 9.51 -2.47
N ARG A 311 21.58 8.37 -3.12
CA ARG A 311 21.62 8.30 -4.58
C ARG A 311 20.22 8.31 -5.15
N LEU A 312 20.01 9.19 -6.12
CA LEU A 312 18.77 9.36 -6.84
C LEU A 312 18.98 8.98 -8.30
N LEU A 313 18.08 8.15 -8.81
CA LEU A 313 18.18 7.58 -10.14
C LEU A 313 16.87 7.86 -10.87
N MET A 314 16.94 8.68 -11.91
CA MET A 314 15.83 8.93 -12.81
C MET A 314 15.66 7.71 -13.74
N LEU A 315 14.55 7.00 -13.60
CA LEU A 315 14.35 5.69 -14.24
C LEU A 315 14.06 5.79 -15.75
N ARG A 316 13.70 6.98 -16.26
CA ARG A 316 13.41 7.22 -17.67
C ARG A 316 14.68 7.38 -18.51
N ASN A 317 15.59 8.23 -18.06
CA ASN A 317 16.81 8.62 -18.78
C ASN A 317 18.09 8.05 -18.14
N ARG A 318 17.98 7.35 -17.01
CA ARG A 318 19.10 6.80 -16.23
C ARG A 318 20.09 7.85 -15.74
N ILE A 319 19.63 9.09 -15.58
CA ILE A 319 20.42 10.14 -14.94
C ILE A 319 20.52 9.84 -13.44
N GLU A 320 21.73 9.97 -12.93
CA GLU A 320 22.04 9.78 -11.52
C GLU A 320 22.40 11.12 -10.87
N ALA A 321 21.93 11.32 -9.64
CA ALA A 321 22.40 12.37 -8.75
C ALA A 321 22.79 11.76 -7.40
N THR A 322 23.95 12.15 -6.88
CA THR A 322 24.41 11.78 -5.54
C THR A 322 24.28 13.00 -4.65
N LEU A 323 23.56 12.87 -3.54
CA LEU A 323 23.37 13.91 -2.56
C LEU A 323 24.35 13.71 -1.41
N GLU A 324 25.22 14.68 -1.22
CA GLU A 324 26.09 14.84 -0.05
C GLU A 324 25.56 16.01 0.76
N PHE A 325 25.59 15.92 2.09
CA PHE A 325 24.95 16.91 2.95
C PHE A 325 25.99 17.70 3.73
N THR A 326 25.83 19.02 3.80
CA THR A 326 26.62 19.84 4.72
C THR A 326 26.37 19.43 6.16
N ASP A 327 27.36 19.63 7.03
CA ASP A 327 27.19 19.38 8.47
C ASP A 327 26.07 20.25 9.06
N TYR A 328 25.34 19.71 10.03
CA TYR A 328 24.31 20.46 10.73
C TYR A 328 24.95 21.62 11.54
N PRO A 329 24.37 22.84 11.52
CA PRO A 329 24.90 23.98 12.25
C PRO A 329 25.16 23.70 13.74
N GLY A 330 26.38 23.98 14.20
CA GLY A 330 26.82 23.73 15.58
C GLY A 330 27.40 22.33 15.83
N HIS A 331 27.38 21.45 14.83
CA HIS A 331 27.99 20.11 14.87
C HIS A 331 28.96 19.89 13.68
N ALA A 332 29.66 20.96 13.27
CA ALA A 332 30.66 20.88 12.22
C ALA A 332 31.77 19.87 12.57
N ASN A 333 32.19 19.09 11.59
CA ASN A 333 33.17 18.00 11.71
C ASN A 333 32.73 16.84 12.62
N THR A 334 31.45 16.78 13.01
CA THR A 334 30.90 15.62 13.73
C THR A 334 30.38 14.61 12.70
N PRO A 335 30.62 13.30 12.86
CA PRO A 335 30.04 12.28 11.99
C PRO A 335 28.52 12.38 11.90
N HIS A 336 28.02 12.48 10.66
CA HIS A 336 26.59 12.41 10.34
C HIS A 336 26.31 11.10 9.60
N ARG A 337 25.21 10.42 9.93
CA ARG A 337 24.71 9.24 9.20
C ARG A 337 23.28 9.47 8.74
N VAL A 338 22.97 9.21 7.49
CA VAL A 338 21.59 9.29 6.96
C VAL A 338 20.85 8.03 7.40
N ARG A 339 19.72 8.21 8.10
CA ARG A 339 18.95 7.10 8.70
C ARG A 339 17.67 6.81 7.94
N ALA A 340 17.04 7.85 7.41
CA ALA A 340 15.87 7.73 6.56
C ALA A 340 15.78 8.94 5.65
N PHE A 341 15.12 8.76 4.50
CA PHE A 341 14.71 9.88 3.68
C PHE A 341 13.37 9.60 3.02
N ARG A 342 12.69 10.67 2.62
CA ARG A 342 11.40 10.61 1.98
C ARG A 342 11.24 11.75 0.98
N TYR A 343 10.86 11.43 -0.25
CA TYR A 343 10.43 12.45 -1.21
C TYR A 343 9.08 13.02 -0.79
N LEU A 344 8.96 14.35 -0.86
CA LEU A 344 7.79 15.12 -0.45
C LEU A 344 7.20 15.83 -1.67
N PRO A 345 6.16 15.27 -2.31
CA PRO A 345 5.61 15.79 -3.55
C PRO A 345 5.15 17.25 -3.47
N CYS A 346 4.58 17.67 -2.34
CA CYS A 346 3.97 18.99 -2.19
C CYS A 346 4.97 20.15 -2.09
N GLN A 347 6.24 19.87 -1.77
CA GLN A 347 7.30 20.86 -1.67
C GLN A 347 8.46 20.57 -2.63
N HIS A 348 8.30 19.58 -3.51
CA HIS A 348 9.28 19.19 -4.53
C HIS A 348 10.69 18.96 -3.95
N GLY A 349 10.75 18.27 -2.81
CA GLY A 349 11.99 18.09 -2.06
C GLY A 349 12.01 16.81 -1.24
N PHE A 350 12.90 16.76 -0.27
CA PHE A 350 13.10 15.61 0.61
C PHE A 350 12.98 16.01 2.07
N LEU A 351 12.44 15.11 2.88
CA LEU A 351 12.73 15.04 4.31
C LEU A 351 13.86 14.03 4.47
N VAL A 352 14.95 14.45 5.09
CA VAL A 352 16.09 13.59 5.44
C VAL A 352 16.26 13.62 6.94
N ILE A 353 16.42 12.44 7.53
CA ILE A 353 16.66 12.26 8.96
C ILE A 353 18.08 11.73 9.12
N ARG A 354 18.93 12.48 9.83
CA ARG A 354 20.31 12.08 10.12
C ARG A 354 20.52 11.91 11.61
N SER A 355 21.35 10.94 11.99
CA SER A 355 21.92 10.87 13.34
C SER A 355 23.27 11.57 13.36
N VAL A 356 23.53 12.31 14.43
CA VAL A 356 24.79 13.02 14.69
C VAL A 356 25.39 12.47 15.98
N ALA A 357 26.65 12.06 15.93
CA ALA A 357 27.33 11.48 17.09
C ALA A 357 28.80 11.82 17.14
N GLN A 358 29.33 12.11 18.33
CA GLN A 358 30.76 12.32 18.54
C GLN A 358 31.57 11.05 18.25
N GLU A 359 31.04 9.89 18.64
CA GLU A 359 31.64 8.59 18.40
C GLU A 359 30.90 7.83 17.29
N PRO A 360 31.61 7.18 16.35
CA PRO A 360 30.99 6.36 15.32
C PRO A 360 30.10 5.26 15.92
N GLY A 361 28.85 5.16 15.45
CA GLY A 361 27.89 4.14 15.87
C GLY A 361 27.01 4.53 17.06
N LEU A 362 27.31 5.64 17.74
CA LEU A 362 26.36 6.26 18.68
C LEU A 362 25.44 7.24 17.95
N SER A 363 24.49 7.80 18.67
CA SER A 363 23.56 8.83 18.20
C SER A 363 23.30 9.75 19.39
N ASP A 364 23.86 10.95 19.36
CA ASP A 364 23.67 11.96 20.40
C ASP A 364 22.44 12.82 20.08
N PHE A 365 22.24 13.10 18.79
CA PHE A 365 21.14 13.90 18.28
C PHE A 365 20.57 13.29 17.00
N ILE A 366 19.27 13.48 16.81
CA ILE A 366 18.59 13.25 15.54
C ILE A 366 18.25 14.62 14.96
N VAL A 367 18.62 14.81 13.69
CA VAL A 367 18.28 16.02 12.93
C VAL A 367 17.28 15.67 11.84
N PHE A 368 16.29 16.52 11.70
CA PHE A 368 15.25 16.45 10.67
C PHE A 368 15.46 17.64 9.76
N GLU A 369 15.73 17.39 8.48
CA GLU A 369 16.14 18.43 7.55
C GLU A 369 15.39 18.30 6.24
N PHE A 370 15.07 19.45 5.66
CA PHE A 370 14.44 19.51 4.37
C PHE A 370 15.39 20.03 3.32
N TYR A 371 15.32 19.41 2.14
CA TYR A 371 16.17 19.71 1.02
C TYR A 371 15.33 19.86 -0.24
N ASP A 372 15.74 20.76 -1.13
CA ASP A 372 15.19 20.82 -2.48
C ASP A 372 15.57 19.56 -3.29
N PHE A 373 14.81 19.28 -4.34
CA PHE A 373 15.22 18.29 -5.33
C PHE A 373 16.44 18.78 -6.13
N PRO A 374 17.48 17.96 -6.36
CA PRO A 374 18.69 18.41 -7.06
C PRO A 374 18.37 18.79 -8.51
N ARG A 375 19.02 19.85 -9.01
CA ARG A 375 18.84 20.31 -10.40
C ARG A 375 19.83 19.68 -11.38
N LEU A 376 20.96 19.19 -10.89
CA LEU A 376 22.07 18.72 -11.71
C LEU A 376 22.31 17.22 -11.49
N ALA A 377 22.70 16.54 -12.57
CA ALA A 377 23.24 15.19 -12.51
C ALA A 377 24.60 15.17 -11.79
N GLY A 378 24.96 14.04 -11.20
CA GLY A 378 26.23 13.84 -10.50
C GLY A 378 26.20 14.26 -9.04
N PRO A 379 27.37 14.54 -8.43
CA PRO A 379 27.47 14.91 -7.02
C PRO A 379 26.90 16.30 -6.76
N ASN A 380 26.03 16.40 -5.77
CA ASN A 380 25.40 17.63 -5.31
C ASN A 380 25.65 17.78 -3.81
N ILE A 381 26.33 18.87 -3.41
CA ILE A 381 26.44 19.26 -2.00
C ILE A 381 25.19 20.04 -1.64
N MET A 382 24.40 19.46 -0.75
CA MET A 382 23.08 19.93 -0.34
C MET A 382 23.17 20.66 1.00
N THR A 383 22.58 21.85 1.06
CA THR A 383 22.38 22.59 2.30
C THR A 383 20.91 22.51 2.68
N ALA A 384 20.63 22.23 3.96
CA ALA A 384 19.25 22.14 4.44
C ALA A 384 18.56 23.50 4.32
N LEU A 385 17.34 23.52 3.78
CA LEU A 385 16.50 24.71 3.71
C LEU A 385 16.09 25.17 5.10
N HIS A 386 15.65 24.19 5.89
CA HIS A 386 15.34 24.31 7.29
C HIS A 386 15.43 22.92 7.92
N GLY A 387 15.54 22.90 9.23
CA GLY A 387 15.56 21.68 9.99
C GLY A 387 15.54 21.96 11.47
N TRP A 388 15.32 20.91 12.24
CA TRP A 388 15.40 20.96 13.69
C TRP A 388 16.16 19.75 14.20
N LYS A 389 16.57 19.81 15.46
CA LYS A 389 17.26 18.72 16.14
C LYS A 389 16.56 18.35 17.42
N CYS A 390 16.58 17.07 17.76
CA CYS A 390 16.22 16.59 19.08
C CYS A 390 17.35 15.73 19.65
N ALA A 391 17.53 15.78 20.98
CA ALA A 391 18.44 14.88 21.65
C ALA A 391 17.95 13.44 21.51
N ASP A 392 18.85 12.51 21.22
CA ASP A 392 18.52 11.08 21.17
C ASP A 392 18.51 10.49 22.59
N ILE A 393 17.55 10.94 23.40
CA ILE A 393 17.40 10.54 24.80
C ILE A 393 16.99 9.07 24.96
N TRP A 394 16.65 8.38 23.87
CA TRP A 394 16.13 7.02 23.88
C TRP A 394 17.02 6.00 23.16
N GLN A 395 18.15 6.43 22.60
CA GLN A 395 19.07 5.54 21.87
C GLN A 395 18.33 4.81 20.74
N LEU A 396 17.82 5.59 19.79
CA LEU A 396 17.02 5.06 18.70
C LEU A 396 17.79 4.02 17.86
N ASP A 397 17.11 2.94 17.53
CA ASP A 397 17.62 1.87 16.69
C ASP A 397 17.88 2.36 15.24
N GLU A 398 18.68 1.63 14.46
CA GLU A 398 19.07 2.00 13.09
C GLU A 398 17.87 2.32 12.17
N GLU A 399 16.79 1.56 12.31
CA GLU A 399 15.59 1.67 11.49
C GLU A 399 14.76 2.92 11.85
N ILE A 400 14.70 3.91 10.95
CA ILE A 400 13.72 4.99 11.03
C ILE A 400 12.76 4.85 9.84
N THR A 401 11.47 4.89 10.14
CA THR A 401 10.42 4.63 9.17
C THR A 401 9.53 5.87 9.00
N ILE A 402 9.41 6.36 7.77
CA ILE A 402 8.61 7.53 7.42
C ILE A 402 7.37 7.07 6.64
N SER A 403 6.20 7.57 7.01
CA SER A 403 4.93 7.20 6.35
C SER A 403 4.90 7.57 4.88
N ASP A 404 4.33 6.65 4.09
CA ASP A 404 4.14 6.81 2.65
C ASP A 404 2.79 7.47 2.36
N ALA A 405 2.79 8.80 2.38
CA ALA A 405 1.57 9.57 2.30
C ALA A 405 1.27 10.00 0.85
N GLU A 406 1.02 9.00 -0.01
CA GLU A 406 0.64 9.22 -1.40
C GLU A 406 -0.85 9.54 -1.53
N LEU A 407 -1.14 10.75 -2.02
CA LEU A 407 -2.50 11.11 -2.42
C LEU A 407 -2.89 10.36 -3.69
N PRO A 408 -4.15 9.87 -3.79
CA PRO A 408 -4.67 9.33 -5.03
C PRO A 408 -4.54 10.35 -6.17
N LYS A 409 -3.76 10.02 -7.19
CA LYS A 409 -3.60 10.87 -8.39
C LYS A 409 -4.71 10.57 -9.39
N LYS A 410 -5.26 11.61 -10.01
CA LYS A 410 -6.17 11.47 -11.15
C LYS A 410 -5.34 11.22 -12.41
N MET A 411 -5.45 10.02 -12.98
CA MET A 411 -4.62 9.59 -14.12
C MET A 411 -5.27 9.81 -15.49
N GLY A 412 -6.48 10.36 -15.54
CA GLY A 412 -7.20 10.65 -16.78
C GLY A 412 -8.63 11.16 -16.54
N ALA A 413 -9.32 11.54 -17.62
CA ALA A 413 -10.68 12.08 -17.53
C ALA A 413 -11.73 11.09 -16.99
N ASP A 414 -11.54 9.79 -17.25
CA ASP A 414 -12.43 8.72 -16.78
C ASP A 414 -11.94 8.02 -15.50
N HIS A 415 -10.81 8.49 -14.95
CA HIS A 415 -10.32 8.04 -13.66
C HIS A 415 -11.11 8.77 -12.56
N PRO A 416 -11.57 8.08 -11.50
CA PRO A 416 -12.23 8.73 -10.39
C PRO A 416 -11.31 9.75 -9.72
N GLU A 417 -11.95 10.82 -9.26
CA GLU A 417 -11.32 11.85 -8.46
C GLU A 417 -11.78 11.66 -7.02
N PHE A 418 -10.82 11.53 -6.11
CA PHE A 418 -11.08 11.42 -4.68
C PHE A 418 -10.82 12.76 -4.05
N ILE A 419 -11.78 13.23 -3.26
CA ILE A 419 -11.62 14.43 -2.46
C ILE A 419 -11.07 13.98 -1.10
N PRO A 420 -9.81 14.31 -0.78
CA PRO A 420 -9.22 13.96 0.52
C PRO A 420 -10.01 14.61 1.66
N LYS A 421 -9.84 14.08 2.87
CA LYS A 421 -10.48 14.61 4.09
C LYS A 421 -10.18 16.09 4.32
N GLU A 422 -8.94 16.45 4.01
CA GLU A 422 -8.43 17.80 4.11
C GLU A 422 -7.83 18.19 2.75
N GLU A 423 -7.99 19.44 2.35
CA GLU A 423 -7.45 19.95 1.09
C GLU A 423 -5.92 20.14 1.10
N CYS A 424 -5.25 19.63 2.14
CA CYS A 424 -3.80 19.68 2.30
C CYS A 424 -3.18 18.29 2.12
N PRO A 425 -1.85 18.23 1.89
CA PRO A 425 -1.12 16.99 1.98
C PRO A 425 -1.39 16.24 3.31
N PRO A 426 -1.35 14.90 3.30
CA PRO A 426 -1.56 14.10 4.50
C PRO A 426 -0.50 14.35 5.57
N THR A 427 -0.79 13.99 6.82
CA THR A 427 0.20 14.05 7.90
C THR A 427 1.32 13.04 7.62
N LEU A 428 2.57 13.47 7.80
CA LEU A 428 3.71 12.56 7.80
C LEU A 428 3.99 12.09 9.21
N TRP A 429 4.08 10.78 9.38
CA TRP A 429 4.53 10.16 10.60
C TRP A 429 5.96 9.67 10.43
N VAL A 430 6.77 9.90 11.45
CA VAL A 430 8.09 9.31 11.59
C VAL A 430 8.05 8.42 12.81
N PHE A 431 8.48 7.17 12.65
CA PHE A 431 8.59 6.19 13.72
C PHE A 431 10.03 5.72 13.84
N ALA A 432 10.56 5.68 15.06
CA ALA A 432 11.89 5.18 15.36
C ALA A 432 11.81 4.23 16.57
N PRO A 433 12.06 2.93 16.40
CA PRO A 433 12.18 2.01 17.52
C PRO A 433 13.30 2.44 18.46
N SER A 434 13.13 2.11 19.73
CA SER A 434 14.08 2.44 20.79
C SER A 434 14.45 1.21 21.57
N SER A 435 15.73 1.07 21.91
CA SER A 435 16.22 0.01 22.78
C SER A 435 16.27 0.42 24.25
N ASN A 436 16.37 1.71 24.58
CA ASN A 436 16.60 2.17 25.95
C ASN A 436 15.97 3.55 26.26
N PRO A 437 14.76 3.59 26.83
CA PRO A 437 13.92 2.45 27.19
C PRO A 437 13.36 1.76 25.94
N LYS A 438 13.02 0.48 26.05
CA LYS A 438 12.34 -0.24 24.98
C LYS A 438 11.00 0.43 24.64
N GLY A 439 10.71 0.56 23.35
CA GLY A 439 9.48 1.19 22.87
C GLY A 439 9.64 1.76 21.47
N ILE A 440 8.81 2.76 21.15
CA ILE A 440 8.86 3.48 19.89
C ILE A 440 8.68 4.98 20.11
N ALA A 441 9.60 5.75 19.55
CA ALA A 441 9.50 7.18 19.41
C ALA A 441 8.74 7.51 18.12
N TYR A 442 7.91 8.55 18.16
CA TYR A 442 7.26 9.02 16.96
C TYR A 442 7.06 10.53 16.94
N TRP A 443 7.13 11.07 15.74
CA TRP A 443 6.92 12.46 15.40
C TRP A 443 5.86 12.54 14.31
N TRP A 444 5.23 13.71 14.23
CA TRP A 444 4.33 14.03 13.14
C TRP A 444 4.67 15.38 12.56
N LEU A 445 4.50 15.50 11.25
CA LEU A 445 4.65 16.73 10.51
C LEU A 445 3.36 16.94 9.72
N ARG A 446 2.77 18.14 9.82
CA ARG A 446 1.68 18.51 8.91
C ARG A 446 2.17 19.57 7.93
N PRO A 447 1.60 19.59 6.72
CA PRO A 447 1.83 20.71 5.84
C PRO A 447 1.28 21.98 6.49
N VAL A 448 1.94 23.10 6.25
CA VAL A 448 1.45 24.45 6.46
C VAL A 448 1.41 25.15 5.09
N VAL A 449 0.44 26.05 4.90
CA VAL A 449 0.37 26.86 3.68
C VAL A 449 1.56 27.81 3.68
N LYS A 450 2.36 27.77 2.62
CA LYS A 450 3.40 28.77 2.37
C LYS A 450 2.71 30.08 2.02
N GLU A 451 3.10 31.19 2.66
CA GLU A 451 2.47 32.50 2.43
C GLU A 451 2.31 32.77 0.93
N LYS A 452 1.06 32.94 0.48
CA LYS A 452 0.76 33.10 -0.94
C LYS A 452 1.43 34.36 -1.46
N TYR A 453 2.28 34.22 -2.49
CA TYR A 453 2.53 35.34 -3.39
C TYR A 453 1.18 35.74 -3.98
N ARG A 454 0.85 37.04 -3.96
CA ARG A 454 -0.48 37.59 -4.32
C ARG A 454 -1.06 37.14 -5.67
N ASN A 455 -0.28 36.47 -6.51
CA ASN A 455 -0.64 36.07 -7.87
C ASN A 455 -0.66 34.55 -8.14
N SER A 456 -0.28 33.66 -7.20
CA SER A 456 -0.36 32.21 -7.47
C SER A 456 -1.77 31.66 -7.19
N GLN A 457 -2.36 30.97 -8.17
CA GLN A 457 -3.63 30.26 -7.99
C GLN A 457 -3.45 28.97 -7.17
N GLU A 458 -2.27 28.35 -7.25
CA GLU A 458 -1.95 27.14 -6.50
C GLU A 458 -1.50 27.46 -5.08
N THR A 459 -2.03 26.68 -4.13
CA THR A 459 -1.64 26.76 -2.72
C THR A 459 -0.43 25.85 -2.53
N GLU A 460 0.75 26.45 -2.30
CA GLU A 460 1.96 25.70 -1.96
C GLU A 460 1.92 25.28 -0.49
N TYR A 461 2.32 24.03 -0.24
CA TYR A 461 2.39 23.46 1.11
C TYR A 461 3.82 23.08 1.44
N VAL A 462 4.26 23.44 2.64
CA VAL A 462 5.56 23.05 3.18
C VAL A 462 5.36 22.30 4.48
N TYR A 463 6.11 21.22 4.68
CA TYR A 463 6.12 20.57 5.99
C TYR A 463 7.00 21.38 6.94
N ASN A 464 6.46 21.65 8.11
CA ASN A 464 7.21 22.29 9.18
C ASN A 464 6.96 21.55 10.50
N GLU A 465 7.88 21.75 11.44
CA GLU A 465 7.64 21.34 12.82
C GLU A 465 6.51 22.19 13.40
N ILE A 466 5.40 21.56 13.75
CA ILE A 466 4.22 22.27 14.30
C ILE A 466 4.25 22.27 15.83
N SER A 467 5.05 21.40 16.44
CA SER A 467 5.31 21.40 17.87
C SER A 467 6.49 20.49 18.20
N GLU A 468 7.35 20.91 19.13
CA GLU A 468 8.48 20.14 19.71
C GLU A 468 8.06 18.85 20.45
N ARG A 469 6.81 18.40 20.30
CA ARG A 469 6.25 17.25 21.03
C ARG A 469 6.63 15.97 20.32
N MET A 470 7.86 15.56 20.56
CA MET A 470 8.27 14.18 20.42
C MET A 470 7.45 13.30 21.38
N HIS A 471 6.89 12.22 20.87
CA HIS A 471 6.10 11.28 21.68
C HIS A 471 6.81 9.95 21.80
N PHE A 472 6.66 9.31 22.95
CA PHE A 472 7.23 8.00 23.22
C PHE A 472 6.17 7.06 23.76
N HIS A 473 6.08 5.89 23.15
CA HIS A 473 5.36 4.77 23.75
C HIS A 473 6.38 3.78 24.30
N GLN A 474 6.40 3.64 25.62
CA GLN A 474 7.27 2.69 26.30
C GLN A 474 6.64 1.30 26.29
N ASN A 475 7.40 0.31 25.80
CA ASN A 475 7.04 -1.09 25.88
C ASN A 475 8.14 -1.82 26.66
N ARG A 476 7.80 -2.41 27.81
CA ARG A 476 8.81 -2.99 28.71
C ARG A 476 9.40 -4.30 28.18
N ASP A 477 8.60 -5.03 27.40
CA ASP A 477 8.87 -6.43 27.11
C ASP A 477 9.47 -6.57 25.71
N PHE A 478 8.88 -5.90 24.73
CA PHE A 478 9.12 -6.15 23.30
C PHE A 478 9.63 -4.92 22.54
N HIS A 479 10.25 -5.17 21.40
CA HIS A 479 10.59 -4.12 20.43
C HIS A 479 9.39 -3.83 19.56
N GLU A 480 9.16 -2.55 19.29
CA GLU A 480 8.05 -2.09 18.47
C GLU A 480 8.56 -1.60 17.12
N ARG A 481 7.93 -2.09 16.06
CA ARG A 481 8.21 -1.65 14.69
C ARG A 481 6.95 -1.15 14.03
N ALA A 482 7.04 -0.05 13.29
CA ALA A 482 5.94 0.51 12.55
C ALA A 482 5.88 -0.04 11.11
N LEU A 483 4.69 -0.40 10.67
CA LEU A 483 4.32 -0.57 9.27
C LEU A 483 3.49 0.67 8.92
N PRO A 484 4.12 1.71 8.38
CA PRO A 484 3.58 3.05 8.45
C PRO A 484 2.47 3.23 7.41
N GLY A 485 1.44 3.94 7.82
CA GLY A 485 0.44 4.55 6.95
C GLY A 485 0.33 6.04 7.27
N ALA A 486 -0.11 6.84 6.31
CA ALA A 486 -0.36 8.26 6.51
C ALA A 486 -1.49 8.51 7.51
N GLU A 487 -2.54 7.69 7.45
CA GLU A 487 -3.71 7.81 8.29
C GLU A 487 -3.86 6.62 9.25
N ARG A 488 -3.39 5.43 8.85
CA ARG A 488 -3.54 4.20 9.63
C ARG A 488 -2.23 3.43 9.67
N THR A 489 -1.50 3.57 10.77
CA THR A 489 -0.26 2.81 11.01
C THR A 489 -0.56 1.55 11.81
N LEU A 490 0.13 0.45 11.45
CA LEU A 490 0.21 -0.73 12.31
C LEU A 490 1.53 -0.74 13.07
N LEU A 491 1.48 -1.03 14.36
CA LEU A 491 2.65 -1.38 15.14
C LEU A 491 2.68 -2.88 15.37
N ILE A 492 3.86 -3.47 15.28
CA ILE A 492 4.10 -4.87 15.60
C ILE A 492 5.06 -4.94 16.78
N GLU A 493 4.77 -5.83 17.73
CA GLU A 493 5.66 -6.16 18.83
C GLU A 493 6.39 -7.45 18.51
N ILE A 494 7.72 -7.39 18.50
CA ILE A 494 8.60 -8.51 18.17
C ILE A 494 9.72 -8.63 19.20
N ASP A 495 10.27 -9.82 19.35
CA ASP A 495 11.48 -10.02 20.14
C ASP A 495 12.71 -9.49 19.40
N LYS A 496 13.68 -8.90 20.10
CA LYS A 496 14.99 -8.58 19.52
C LYS A 496 15.76 -9.87 19.29
N GLY A 497 15.66 -10.41 18.08
CA GLY A 497 16.44 -11.57 17.65
C GLY A 497 17.40 -11.18 16.53
N ILE A 498 18.58 -11.81 16.49
CA ILE A 498 19.55 -11.65 15.38
C ILE A 498 19.06 -12.40 14.12
N THR A 499 18.14 -13.35 14.31
CA THR A 499 17.55 -14.18 13.27
C THR A 499 16.71 -13.37 12.28
N GLU A 500 16.60 -13.87 11.04
CA GLU A 500 15.73 -13.26 10.01
C GLU A 500 14.27 -13.21 10.46
N ALA A 501 13.83 -14.26 11.15
CA ALA A 501 12.49 -14.35 11.71
C ALA A 501 12.51 -14.05 13.21
N THR A 502 11.53 -13.27 13.65
CA THR A 502 11.36 -12.89 15.05
C THR A 502 9.96 -13.28 15.52
N PRO A 503 9.78 -13.83 16.74
CA PRO A 503 8.46 -14.08 17.29
C PRO A 503 7.60 -12.82 17.24
N LEU A 504 6.42 -12.92 16.61
CA LEU A 504 5.40 -11.88 16.67
C LEU A 504 4.66 -12.05 17.98
N ASN A 505 4.65 -11.02 18.82
CA ASN A 505 4.00 -11.03 20.12
C ASN A 505 2.63 -10.32 20.09
N LYS A 506 2.54 -9.18 19.41
CA LYS A 506 1.27 -8.44 19.27
C LYS A 506 1.21 -7.63 17.97
N LEU A 507 -0.02 -7.35 17.56
CA LEU A 507 -0.36 -6.37 16.51
C LEU A 507 -1.18 -5.26 17.16
N ARG A 508 -0.82 -4.00 16.94
CA ARG A 508 -1.55 -2.83 17.42
C ARG A 508 -1.90 -1.91 16.27
N ARG A 509 -3.07 -1.28 16.36
CA ARG A 509 -3.37 -0.09 15.56
C ARG A 509 -2.78 1.14 16.23
N PHE A 510 -2.20 2.01 15.41
CA PHE A 510 -1.86 3.39 15.77
C PHE A 510 -2.83 4.34 15.06
N GLN A 511 -3.60 5.11 15.82
CA GLN A 511 -4.50 6.13 15.32
C GLN A 511 -4.39 7.35 16.23
N TRP A 512 -3.79 8.45 15.75
CA TRP A 512 -3.75 9.65 16.55
C TRP A 512 -5.14 10.30 16.66
N PRO A 513 -5.63 10.58 17.88
CA PRO A 513 -6.94 11.19 18.06
C PRO A 513 -7.05 12.54 17.35
N ALA A 514 -8.12 12.74 16.57
CA ALA A 514 -8.30 13.93 15.74
C ALA A 514 -8.43 15.24 16.55
N ASP A 515 -8.98 15.14 17.76
CA ASP A 515 -9.10 16.23 18.74
C ASP A 515 -7.75 16.74 19.26
N ARG A 516 -6.70 15.91 19.17
CA ARG A 516 -5.33 16.31 19.53
C ARG A 516 -4.63 17.06 18.41
N PHE A 517 -5.17 17.06 17.19
CA PHE A 517 -4.66 17.92 16.15
C PHE A 517 -5.27 19.32 16.27
N PRO A 518 -4.45 20.38 16.19
CA PRO A 518 -5.01 21.70 15.93
C PRO A 518 -5.79 21.63 14.62
N LYS A 519 -7.01 22.19 14.60
CA LYS A 519 -7.78 22.37 13.37
C LYS A 519 -7.09 23.43 12.51
N LEU A 520 -6.14 22.99 11.70
CA LEU A 520 -5.37 23.88 10.82
C LEU A 520 -6.14 24.23 9.55
N TYR A 521 -7.04 23.35 9.12
CA TYR A 521 -7.76 23.47 7.86
C TYR A 521 -9.27 23.37 8.07
N PRO A 522 -10.07 24.19 7.38
CA PRO A 522 -11.51 24.03 7.39
C PRO A 522 -11.86 22.68 6.75
N THR A 523 -12.59 21.84 7.48
CA THR A 523 -13.25 20.69 6.86
C THR A 523 -14.42 21.22 6.06
N ASN A 524 -14.41 21.04 4.74
CA ASN A 524 -15.57 21.33 3.90
C ASN A 524 -16.81 20.64 4.46
N ASN A 525 -17.98 21.28 4.36
CA ASN A 525 -19.26 20.70 4.77
C ASN A 525 -19.39 19.31 4.14
N ILE A 526 -19.20 18.30 4.98
CA ILE A 526 -19.14 16.90 4.56
C ILE A 526 -20.50 16.57 3.96
N CYS A 527 -20.50 15.93 2.79
CA CYS A 527 -21.71 15.33 2.22
C CYS A 527 -22.38 14.41 3.25
N GLU A 528 -23.66 14.09 3.04
CA GLU A 528 -24.36 13.11 3.88
C GLU A 528 -23.48 11.84 4.06
N PRO A 529 -23.32 11.35 5.31
CA PRO A 529 -22.44 10.23 5.57
C PRO A 529 -22.95 9.00 4.84
N ILE A 530 -22.05 8.30 4.15
CA ILE A 530 -22.39 7.07 3.40
C ILE A 530 -22.19 5.79 4.22
N THR A 531 -21.68 5.91 5.44
CA THR A 531 -21.46 4.81 6.39
C THR A 531 -21.68 5.31 7.81
N GLU A 532 -22.00 4.39 8.73
CA GLU A 532 -22.06 4.68 10.16
C GLU A 532 -20.67 5.11 10.66
N ILE A 533 -20.52 6.37 11.08
CA ILE A 533 -19.24 6.89 11.62
C ILE A 533 -19.23 6.71 13.13
N GLU A 534 -18.42 5.78 13.61
CA GLU A 534 -18.13 5.61 15.04
C GLU A 534 -17.31 6.80 15.56
N PRO A 535 -17.50 7.22 16.83
CA PRO A 535 -16.67 8.25 17.43
C PRO A 535 -15.21 7.79 17.50
N ASP A 536 -14.28 8.73 17.34
CA ASP A 536 -12.86 8.41 17.42
C ASP A 536 -12.48 7.91 18.81
N SER A 537 -11.58 6.92 18.82
CA SER A 537 -11.01 6.42 20.06
C SER A 537 -10.07 7.45 20.68
N VAL A 538 -10.19 7.66 22.00
CA VAL A 538 -9.30 8.55 22.77
C VAL A 538 -7.85 8.04 22.83
N PHE A 539 -7.65 6.72 22.65
CA PHE A 539 -6.33 6.10 22.74
C PHE A 539 -5.65 6.00 21.38
N ALA A 540 -4.39 6.44 21.34
CA ALA A 540 -3.54 6.38 20.16
C ALA A 540 -3.19 4.94 19.75
N LEU A 541 -3.05 4.05 20.74
CA LEU A 541 -2.62 2.67 20.55
C LEU A 541 -3.67 1.72 21.11
N LYS A 542 -4.05 0.73 20.30
CA LYS A 542 -4.93 -0.36 20.73
C LYS A 542 -4.58 -1.67 20.05
N ASP A 543 -4.71 -2.76 20.80
CA ASP A 543 -4.44 -4.11 20.31
C ASP A 543 -5.46 -4.50 19.24
N ILE A 544 -4.96 -5.17 18.20
CA ILE A 544 -5.79 -5.87 17.22
C ILE A 544 -6.07 -7.26 17.77
N GLN A 545 -7.34 -7.67 17.76
CA GLN A 545 -7.74 -9.03 18.15
C GLN A 545 -7.20 -10.03 17.11
N ALA A 546 -5.99 -10.53 17.37
CA ALA A 546 -5.19 -11.33 16.47
C ALA A 546 -4.41 -12.44 17.21
N GLU A 547 -4.82 -12.81 18.43
CA GLU A 547 -4.10 -13.73 19.31
C GLU A 547 -3.83 -15.08 18.62
N GLN A 548 -4.83 -15.62 17.92
CA GLN A 548 -4.67 -16.87 17.16
C GLN A 548 -3.67 -16.75 16.01
N LEU A 549 -3.57 -15.58 15.36
CA LEU A 549 -2.60 -15.34 14.30
C LEU A 549 -1.19 -15.27 14.89
N VAL A 550 -1.02 -14.46 15.93
CA VAL A 550 0.23 -14.29 16.68
C VAL A 550 0.78 -15.63 17.15
N THR A 551 -0.03 -16.43 17.87
CA THR A 551 0.39 -17.76 18.35
C THR A 551 0.78 -18.70 17.21
N ARG A 552 0.03 -18.68 16.09
CA ARG A 552 0.37 -19.49 14.91
C ARG A 552 1.69 -19.05 14.29
N VAL A 553 1.96 -17.76 14.15
CA VAL A 553 3.23 -17.25 13.60
C VAL A 553 4.39 -17.63 14.50
N ALA A 554 4.27 -17.42 15.82
CA ALA A 554 5.29 -17.79 16.79
C ALA A 554 5.59 -19.30 16.77
N LYS A 555 4.55 -20.16 16.76
CA LYS A 555 4.70 -21.62 16.67
C LYS A 555 5.40 -22.08 15.38
N ASN A 556 5.34 -21.29 14.32
CA ASN A 556 5.94 -21.60 13.03
C ASN A 556 7.29 -20.89 12.79
N GLY A 557 8.06 -20.65 13.85
CA GLY A 557 9.42 -20.12 13.78
C GLY A 557 9.51 -18.59 13.76
N GLY A 558 8.41 -17.88 14.00
CA GLY A 558 8.36 -16.43 14.01
C GLY A 558 8.06 -15.80 12.65
N LEU A 559 7.89 -14.49 12.67
CA LEU A 559 7.56 -13.63 11.54
C LEU A 559 8.80 -13.41 10.67
N SER A 560 8.78 -13.91 9.43
CA SER A 560 9.86 -13.68 8.47
C SER A 560 9.65 -12.39 7.67
N ALA A 561 8.42 -12.15 7.23
CA ALA A 561 8.04 -11.00 6.42
C ALA A 561 6.64 -10.53 6.76
N ILE A 562 6.40 -9.22 6.68
CA ILE A 562 5.10 -8.61 6.89
C ILE A 562 4.97 -7.34 6.05
N THR A 563 3.77 -7.09 5.52
CA THR A 563 3.44 -5.85 4.84
C THR A 563 1.99 -5.46 5.12
N TRP A 564 1.72 -4.16 5.02
CA TRP A 564 0.46 -3.51 5.37
C TRP A 564 0.07 -2.53 4.27
N ASP A 565 -1.21 -2.49 3.92
CA ASP A 565 -1.80 -1.42 3.12
C ASP A 565 -2.97 -0.80 3.89
N GLU A 566 -2.77 0.45 4.31
CA GLU A 566 -3.70 1.17 5.18
C GLU A 566 -5.09 1.39 4.58
N ASN A 567 -5.13 1.48 3.25
CA ASN A 567 -6.34 1.84 2.52
C ASN A 567 -7.24 0.61 2.29
N SER A 568 -6.67 -0.55 1.95
CA SER A 568 -7.41 -1.82 1.85
C SER A 568 -7.61 -2.51 3.20
N GLY A 569 -6.84 -2.15 4.22
CA GLY A 569 -6.91 -2.77 5.54
C GLY A 569 -6.33 -4.18 5.59
N ARG A 570 -5.36 -4.49 4.72
CA ARG A 570 -4.79 -5.83 4.57
C ARG A 570 -3.42 -5.97 5.19
N ILE A 571 -3.25 -7.06 5.92
CA ILE A 571 -1.98 -7.52 6.45
C ILE A 571 -1.60 -8.78 5.69
N CYS A 572 -0.47 -8.75 4.99
CA CYS A 572 0.15 -9.95 4.44
C CYS A 572 1.35 -10.32 5.28
N LEU A 573 1.41 -11.56 5.77
CA LEU A 573 2.55 -12.02 6.55
C LEU A 573 2.97 -13.44 6.18
N ALA A 574 4.22 -13.76 6.47
CA ALA A 574 4.79 -15.09 6.35
C ALA A 574 5.57 -15.46 7.61
N ALA A 575 5.56 -16.75 7.93
CA ALA A 575 6.33 -17.30 9.03
C ALA A 575 7.50 -18.14 8.50
N GLU A 576 8.57 -18.21 9.28
CA GLU A 576 9.84 -18.85 8.91
C GLU A 576 9.69 -20.27 8.35
N ASN A 577 8.88 -21.10 9.00
CA ASN A 577 8.74 -22.53 8.66
C ASN A 577 7.59 -22.81 7.68
N LEU A 578 6.92 -21.79 7.16
CA LEU A 578 5.77 -21.92 6.26
C LEU A 578 6.12 -21.48 4.83
N ASP A 579 5.63 -22.24 3.86
CA ASP A 579 5.79 -21.94 2.43
C ASP A 579 4.55 -21.24 1.86
N HIS A 580 3.89 -20.41 2.67
CA HIS A 580 2.68 -19.71 2.25
C HIS A 580 2.56 -18.34 2.91
N ILE A 581 1.88 -17.44 2.22
CA ILE A 581 1.56 -16.09 2.71
C ILE A 581 0.15 -16.12 3.29
N ARG A 582 -0.02 -15.58 4.49
CA ARG A 582 -1.33 -15.35 5.10
C ARG A 582 -1.78 -13.93 4.76
N VAL A 583 -2.94 -13.81 4.11
CA VAL A 583 -3.59 -12.53 3.79
C VAL A 583 -4.72 -12.35 4.78
N CYS A 584 -4.57 -11.40 5.70
CA CYS A 584 -5.54 -11.10 6.74
C CYS A 584 -6.21 -9.76 6.44
N ASP A 585 -7.53 -9.73 6.31
CA ASP A 585 -8.29 -8.50 6.07
C ASP A 585 -8.90 -8.01 7.40
N LEU A 586 -8.69 -6.74 7.77
CA LEU A 586 -9.30 -6.10 8.94
C LEU A 586 -10.71 -5.56 8.67
N ALA A 587 -10.98 -5.25 7.40
CA ALA A 587 -12.31 -4.96 6.90
C ALA A 587 -12.93 -6.27 6.37
N PRO A 588 -14.22 -6.54 6.63
CA PRO A 588 -14.92 -7.60 5.92
C PRO A 588 -14.88 -7.28 4.43
N VAL A 589 -14.10 -8.03 3.68
CA VAL A 589 -14.17 -8.02 2.23
C VAL A 589 -15.53 -8.61 1.87
N VAL A 590 -16.35 -7.86 1.15
CA VAL A 590 -17.50 -8.46 0.46
C VAL A 590 -16.88 -9.48 -0.48
N GLU A 591 -16.99 -10.77 -0.15
CA GLU A 591 -16.53 -11.80 -1.06
C GLU A 591 -17.14 -11.53 -2.44
N PRO A 592 -16.50 -11.95 -3.55
CA PRO A 592 -17.07 -11.83 -4.87
C PRO A 592 -18.31 -12.73 -5.02
N HIS A 593 -19.39 -12.45 -4.26
CA HIS A 593 -20.76 -12.87 -4.51
C HIS A 593 -21.18 -12.42 -5.91
N MET A 594 -20.46 -11.48 -6.52
CA MET A 594 -20.46 -11.24 -7.96
C MET A 594 -20.37 -12.52 -8.80
N ARG A 595 -19.75 -13.62 -8.35
CA ARG A 595 -19.85 -14.91 -9.06
C ARG A 595 -21.30 -15.41 -9.12
N LEU A 596 -22.05 -15.28 -8.04
CA LEU A 596 -23.47 -15.65 -7.98
C LEU A 596 -24.33 -14.64 -8.75
N ALA A 597 -24.11 -13.33 -8.58
CA ALA A 597 -24.80 -12.30 -9.35
C ALA A 597 -24.56 -12.44 -10.86
N TYR A 598 -23.31 -12.65 -11.26
CA TYR A 598 -22.92 -12.91 -12.64
C TYR A 598 -23.56 -14.19 -13.17
N LYS A 599 -23.48 -15.30 -12.43
CA LYS A 599 -24.16 -16.56 -12.81
C LYS A 599 -25.67 -16.37 -12.97
N TRP A 600 -26.33 -15.68 -12.04
CA TRP A 600 -27.76 -15.40 -12.13
C TRP A 600 -28.09 -14.49 -13.31
N ARG A 601 -27.28 -13.47 -13.58
CA ARG A 601 -27.43 -12.64 -14.79
C ARG A 601 -27.30 -13.47 -16.06
N GLN A 602 -26.32 -14.36 -16.15
CA GLN A 602 -26.17 -15.26 -17.30
C GLN A 602 -27.39 -16.19 -17.46
N GLN A 603 -27.84 -16.82 -16.37
CA GLN A 603 -29.04 -17.67 -16.35
C GLN A 603 -30.33 -16.94 -16.73
N LEU A 604 -30.40 -15.62 -16.55
CA LEU A 604 -31.56 -14.80 -16.93
C LEU A 604 -31.50 -14.38 -18.40
N ILE A 605 -30.31 -14.30 -19.00
CA ILE A 605 -30.12 -13.96 -20.41
C ILE A 605 -30.40 -15.17 -21.31
N GLU A 606 -29.91 -16.36 -20.94
CA GLU A 606 -30.05 -17.60 -21.74
C GLU A 606 -31.49 -17.95 -22.18
N PRO A 607 -32.54 -17.88 -21.32
CA PRO A 607 -33.92 -18.20 -21.71
C PRO A 607 -34.50 -17.21 -22.71
N THR A 608 -34.04 -15.95 -22.66
CA THR A 608 -34.56 -14.86 -23.48
C THR A 608 -34.16 -15.03 -24.95
N ILE A 609 -32.98 -15.61 -25.21
CA ILE A 609 -32.44 -15.84 -26.56
C ILE A 609 -33.12 -17.04 -27.23
N ILE A 610 -33.45 -18.09 -26.46
CA ILE A 610 -34.11 -19.30 -26.97
C ILE A 610 -35.57 -19.03 -27.34
N GLY A 611 -36.24 -18.09 -26.65
CA GLY A 611 -37.61 -17.68 -26.98
C GLY A 611 -37.74 -16.84 -28.25
N THR A 612 -36.71 -16.09 -28.64
CA THR A 612 -36.73 -15.22 -29.83
C THR A 612 -36.35 -15.92 -31.14
N ASN A 613 -35.71 -17.10 -31.09
CA ASN A 613 -35.39 -17.88 -32.29
C ASN A 613 -36.49 -18.90 -32.67
N ASN A 614 -37.57 -18.99 -31.89
CA ASN A 614 -38.71 -19.86 -32.13
C ASN A 614 -40.02 -19.09 -32.42
N MET A 615 -39.92 -17.79 -32.72
CA MET A 615 -40.94 -16.98 -33.39
C MET A 615 -40.35 -16.49 -34.71
#